data_AF-A0AAV0P7L1-F1
#
_entry.id   AF-A0AAV0P7L1-F1
#
_cell.length_a   1.000
_cell.length_b   1.000
_cell.length_c   1.000
_cell.angle_alpha   90.00
_cell.angle_beta   90.00
_cell.angle_gamma   90.00
#
_symmetry.space_group_name_H-M   'P 1'
#
loop_
_entity.id
_entity.type
_entity.pdbx_description
1 polymer ?
#
loop_
_entity_poly.entity_id
_entity_poly.type
_entity_poly.pdbx_seq_one_letter_code
_entity_poly.pdbx_strand_id
1 'polypeptide(L)'
;MLLLFIDRSFTVPSFDVQVKLGRGNMEIELEQGWEIIERGITRLKNILEGLPEPKFSSTNYMELYTTVYNMCTQKPHDYSQQLYDRYRESIEDYINSMVLPSLREKHDEFLLRELVKRWANHKVMVRWLSRFFHFLDRKFCPQRSLPLLNEVGFNCFRNLLYCSYDTDLVSPVFRLIKSEREGEQIDRALLKNILDIFVEIGMGQMDYYENDFEDAMLKDTAAYYSRKASNWILEDSCPDYMLKAEECLKREKERVSHYLHSSSEPKLLEKVQNELLSVYGNQLLEKEHSGCHALLRDDKVNDLSRMFRLFSKIPRGLEPVSSIFKQHVTGEGTALVKQAEDAASNKKVIELHDKYLAYVSDCFQNHTLFHKVCVCIFICIPIRLCLEIYFI
;
A
#
# COMPACT_ATOMS: atom_id res chain seq x y z
N MET A 1 -22.37 -14.16 -7.71
CA MET A 1 -23.58 -14.85 -7.20
C MET A 1 -23.35 -16.34 -6.88
N LEU A 2 -22.22 -16.97 -7.27
CA LEU A 2 -21.87 -18.34 -6.85
C LEU A 2 -21.24 -18.46 -5.45
N LEU A 3 -20.62 -17.39 -4.92
CA LEU A 3 -19.92 -17.42 -3.62
C LEU A 3 -20.83 -17.57 -2.40
N LEU A 4 -22.11 -17.17 -2.48
CA LEU A 4 -23.02 -17.18 -1.33
C LEU A 4 -23.71 -18.52 -1.08
N PHE A 5 -23.62 -19.49 -2.00
CA PHE A 5 -24.36 -20.75 -1.91
C PHE A 5 -23.53 -21.97 -1.46
N ILE A 6 -22.24 -21.79 -1.19
CA ILE A 6 -21.36 -22.86 -0.68
C ILE A 6 -21.21 -22.77 0.85
N ASP A 7 -21.49 -21.61 1.46
CA ASP A 7 -20.97 -21.29 2.80
C ASP A 7 -21.95 -21.51 3.97
N ARG A 8 -23.27 -21.63 3.76
CA ARG A 8 -24.23 -21.67 4.88
C ARG A 8 -24.69 -23.05 5.37
N SER A 9 -24.24 -24.15 4.77
CA SER A 9 -24.77 -25.49 5.10
C SER A 9 -23.72 -26.55 5.44
N PHE A 10 -22.44 -26.19 5.59
CA PHE A 10 -21.39 -27.16 5.93
C PHE A 10 -20.67 -26.77 7.23
N THR A 11 -21.40 -26.87 8.34
CA THR A 11 -20.78 -27.02 9.67
C THR A 11 -20.06 -28.35 9.71
N VAL A 12 -18.72 -28.30 9.79
CA VAL A 12 -17.88 -29.47 10.04
C VAL A 12 -18.27 -30.00 11.43
N PRO A 13 -18.74 -31.25 11.56
CA PRO A 13 -18.98 -31.84 12.88
C PRO A 13 -17.65 -31.84 13.65
N SER A 14 -17.68 -31.46 14.92
CA SER A 14 -16.56 -31.67 15.84
C SER A 14 -16.24 -33.18 15.86
N PHE A 15 -15.09 -33.56 15.31
CA PHE A 15 -14.63 -34.96 15.26
C PHE A 15 -13.64 -35.23 16.40
N ASP A 16 -14.19 -35.36 17.61
CA ASP A 16 -13.69 -36.24 18.67
C ASP A 16 -14.59 -37.48 18.81
N VAL A 17 -15.17 -37.93 17.68
CA VAL A 17 -15.82 -39.24 17.61
C VAL A 17 -14.76 -40.24 17.19
N GLN A 18 -14.36 -41.08 18.14
CA GLN A 18 -13.58 -42.29 17.89
C GLN A 18 -14.23 -43.06 16.73
N VAL A 19 -13.60 -43.03 15.56
CA VAL A 19 -13.91 -43.97 14.47
C VAL A 19 -13.38 -45.33 14.90
N LYS A 20 -14.13 -46.03 15.75
CA LYS A 20 -14.08 -47.48 15.86
C LYS A 20 -14.96 -48.04 14.74
N LEU A 21 -14.43 -48.08 13.53
CA LEU A 21 -14.97 -48.91 12.47
C LEU A 21 -14.17 -50.22 12.44
N GLY A 22 -14.89 -51.32 12.63
CA GLY A 22 -14.34 -52.65 12.72
C GLY A 22 -13.76 -53.14 11.40
N ARG A 23 -12.58 -53.78 11.52
CA ARG A 23 -12.06 -54.91 10.73
C ARG A 23 -12.39 -54.93 9.23
N GLY A 24 -11.40 -54.47 8.49
CA GLY A 24 -11.15 -54.79 7.09
C GLY A 24 -10.06 -53.87 6.57
N ASN A 25 -8.78 -54.12 6.91
CA ASN A 25 -7.66 -53.47 6.23
C ASN A 25 -7.66 -53.98 4.78
N MET A 26 -8.44 -53.35 3.89
CA MET A 26 -8.11 -53.39 2.48
C MET A 26 -6.92 -52.46 2.32
N GLU A 27 -5.74 -53.06 2.16
CA GLU A 27 -4.56 -52.36 1.71
C GLU A 27 -4.88 -51.70 0.36
N ILE A 28 -4.75 -50.37 0.31
CA ILE A 28 -5.02 -49.59 -0.89
C ILE A 28 -3.67 -49.26 -1.51
N GLU A 29 -3.42 -49.80 -2.70
CA GLU A 29 -2.25 -49.43 -3.49
C GLU A 29 -2.27 -47.94 -3.85
N LEU A 30 -1.09 -47.33 -3.96
CA LEU A 30 -0.96 -45.89 -4.18
C LEU A 30 -1.81 -45.39 -5.36
N GLU A 31 -1.69 -46.05 -6.52
CA GLU A 31 -2.38 -45.63 -7.75
C GLU A 31 -3.89 -45.83 -7.67
N GLN A 32 -4.35 -46.90 -7.01
CA GLN A 32 -5.78 -47.16 -6.83
C GLN A 32 -6.43 -46.11 -5.91
N GLY A 33 -5.76 -45.79 -4.80
CA GLY A 33 -6.24 -44.75 -3.89
C GLY A 33 -6.18 -43.36 -4.52
N TRP A 34 -5.12 -43.09 -5.29
CA TRP A 34 -4.98 -41.85 -6.04
C TRP A 34 -6.08 -41.65 -7.07
N GLU A 35 -6.48 -42.70 -7.82
CA GLU A 35 -7.57 -42.61 -8.80
C GLU A 35 -8.89 -42.15 -8.15
N ILE A 36 -9.20 -42.61 -6.93
CA ILE A 36 -10.37 -42.16 -6.17
C ILE A 36 -10.25 -40.66 -5.84
N ILE A 37 -9.08 -40.25 -5.35
CA ILE A 37 -8.80 -38.86 -4.98
C ILE A 37 -8.85 -37.93 -6.19
N GLU A 38 -8.23 -38.34 -7.30
CA GLU A 38 -8.18 -37.61 -8.56
C GLU A 38 -9.56 -37.40 -9.18
N ARG A 39 -10.47 -38.38 -9.08
CA ARG A 39 -11.88 -38.18 -9.45
C ARG A 39 -12.54 -37.08 -8.61
N GLY A 40 -12.25 -37.04 -7.31
CA GLY A 40 -12.69 -35.97 -6.41
C GLY A 40 -12.14 -34.61 -6.82
N ILE A 41 -10.84 -34.52 -7.09
CA ILE A 41 -10.17 -33.29 -7.54
C ILE A 41 -10.73 -32.84 -8.89
N THR A 42 -10.93 -33.74 -9.84
CA THR A 42 -11.48 -33.44 -11.18
C THR A 42 -12.91 -32.91 -11.08
N ARG A 43 -13.75 -33.53 -10.26
CA ARG A 43 -15.10 -33.00 -9.99
C ARG A 43 -15.07 -31.60 -9.40
N LEU A 44 -14.13 -31.33 -8.48
CA LEU A 44 -13.96 -29.99 -7.94
C LEU A 44 -13.51 -28.98 -9.01
N LYS A 45 -12.54 -29.34 -9.86
CA LYS A 45 -12.12 -28.52 -11.01
C LYS A 45 -13.32 -28.15 -11.89
N ASN A 46 -14.14 -29.15 -12.26
CA ASN A 46 -15.35 -28.95 -13.06
C ASN A 46 -16.35 -27.99 -12.40
N ILE A 47 -16.60 -28.13 -11.09
CA ILE A 47 -17.47 -27.21 -10.34
C ILE A 47 -16.93 -25.78 -10.38
N LEU A 48 -15.62 -25.60 -10.23
CA LEU A 48 -14.97 -24.27 -10.25
C LEU A 48 -15.01 -23.61 -11.63
N GLU A 49 -14.98 -24.40 -12.71
CA GLU A 49 -15.18 -23.92 -14.08
C GLU A 49 -16.67 -23.72 -14.43
N GLY A 50 -17.59 -24.06 -13.53
CA GLY A 50 -19.04 -23.91 -13.74
C GLY A 50 -19.66 -24.98 -14.63
N LEU A 51 -18.97 -26.12 -14.83
CA LEU A 51 -19.51 -27.28 -15.53
C LEU A 51 -20.59 -27.97 -14.69
N PRO A 52 -21.57 -28.64 -15.33
CA PRO A 52 -22.68 -29.28 -14.63
C PRO A 52 -22.21 -30.49 -13.83
N GLU A 53 -21.95 -30.28 -12.54
CA GLU A 53 -21.56 -31.32 -11.58
C GLU A 53 -22.46 -31.26 -10.33
N PRO A 54 -22.79 -32.41 -9.73
CA PRO A 54 -23.48 -32.41 -8.46
C PRO A 54 -22.58 -31.80 -7.38
N LYS A 55 -23.17 -31.04 -6.45
CA LYS A 55 -22.45 -30.52 -5.27
C LYS A 55 -21.86 -31.65 -4.44
N PHE A 56 -20.74 -31.41 -3.77
CA PHE A 56 -20.16 -32.37 -2.85
C PHE A 56 -21.14 -32.70 -1.72
N SER A 57 -21.47 -33.99 -1.58
CA SER A 57 -22.24 -34.50 -0.45
C SER A 57 -21.30 -34.84 0.71
N SER A 58 -21.84 -34.96 1.92
CA SER A 58 -21.10 -35.47 3.09
C SER A 58 -20.50 -36.84 2.81
N THR A 59 -21.20 -37.70 2.07
CA THR A 59 -20.70 -39.04 1.68
C THR A 59 -19.46 -38.94 0.80
N ASN A 60 -19.47 -38.05 -0.21
CA ASN A 60 -18.30 -37.86 -1.09
C ASN A 60 -17.11 -37.29 -0.33
N TYR A 61 -17.33 -36.36 0.59
CA TYR A 61 -16.27 -35.86 1.46
C TYR A 61 -15.69 -36.98 2.34
N MET A 62 -16.55 -37.77 2.98
CA MET A 62 -16.12 -38.87 3.86
C MET A 62 -15.34 -39.94 3.09
N GLU A 63 -15.74 -40.26 1.86
CA GLU A 63 -15.04 -41.20 0.99
C GLU A 63 -13.61 -40.73 0.69
N LEU A 64 -13.45 -39.47 0.25
CA LEU A 64 -12.14 -38.89 -0.07
C LEU A 64 -11.25 -38.79 1.18
N TYR A 65 -11.78 -38.27 2.28
CA TYR A 65 -11.05 -38.16 3.54
C TYR A 65 -10.63 -39.52 4.09
N THR A 66 -11.54 -40.50 4.08
CA THR A 66 -11.25 -41.86 4.58
C THR A 66 -10.22 -42.56 3.70
N THR A 67 -10.27 -42.35 2.38
CA THR A 67 -9.25 -42.88 1.45
C THR A 67 -7.87 -42.35 1.81
N VAL A 68 -7.71 -41.03 1.93
CA VAL A 68 -6.45 -40.41 2.36
C VAL A 68 -6.00 -40.93 3.72
N TYR A 69 -6.91 -40.97 4.70
CA TYR A 69 -6.61 -41.46 6.04
C TYR A 69 -6.11 -42.91 6.04
N ASN A 70 -6.77 -43.80 5.29
CA ASN A 70 -6.38 -45.20 5.20
C ASN A 70 -5.01 -45.35 4.52
N MET A 71 -4.76 -44.63 3.42
CA MET A 71 -3.46 -44.63 2.74
C MET A 71 -2.31 -44.12 3.60
N CYS A 72 -2.58 -43.20 4.53
CA CYS A 72 -1.59 -42.70 5.50
C CYS A 72 -1.39 -43.61 6.73
N THR A 73 -2.36 -44.47 7.06
CA THR A 73 -2.35 -45.23 8.33
C THR A 73 -2.24 -46.75 8.15
N GLN A 74 -2.35 -47.24 6.92
CA GLN A 74 -2.15 -48.64 6.60
C GLN A 74 -0.72 -49.10 6.91
N LYS A 75 -0.55 -50.41 7.08
CA LYS A 75 0.75 -51.04 7.36
C LYS A 75 0.92 -52.25 6.45
N PRO A 76 2.11 -52.47 5.86
CA PRO A 76 3.39 -51.81 6.17
C PRO A 76 3.64 -50.47 5.43
N HIS A 77 2.81 -50.10 4.45
CA HIS A 77 3.03 -48.95 3.59
C HIS A 77 2.44 -47.64 4.15
N ASP A 78 3.26 -46.58 4.25
CA ASP A 78 2.82 -45.21 4.55
C ASP A 78 3.03 -44.34 3.30
N TYR A 79 1.93 -43.83 2.74
CA TYR A 79 1.97 -42.98 1.54
C TYR A 79 1.88 -41.48 1.85
N SER A 80 2.08 -41.05 3.09
CA SER A 80 1.89 -39.64 3.49
C SER A 80 2.79 -38.66 2.73
N GLN A 81 4.04 -39.03 2.45
CA GLN A 81 4.94 -38.20 1.64
C GLN A 81 4.45 -38.08 0.20
N GLN A 82 4.12 -39.21 -0.43
CA GLN A 82 3.64 -39.25 -1.81
C GLN A 82 2.34 -38.45 -1.96
N LEU A 83 1.43 -38.56 -1.00
CA LEU A 83 0.17 -37.80 -1.00
C LEU A 83 0.40 -36.29 -0.81
N TYR A 84 1.39 -35.89 -0.01
CA TYR A 84 1.78 -34.49 0.13
C TYR A 84 2.36 -33.93 -1.17
N ASP A 85 3.21 -34.69 -1.87
CA ASP A 85 3.78 -34.28 -3.16
C ASP A 85 2.69 -34.22 -4.24
N ARG A 86 1.84 -35.25 -4.33
CA ARG A 86 0.71 -35.31 -5.26
C ARG A 86 -0.34 -34.21 -5.03
N TYR A 87 -0.52 -33.75 -3.78
CA TYR A 87 -1.35 -32.58 -3.48
C TYR A 87 -0.80 -31.33 -4.18
N ARG A 88 0.51 -31.08 -4.08
CA ARG A 88 1.16 -29.95 -4.74
C ARG A 88 1.02 -30.06 -6.25
N GLU A 89 1.36 -31.21 -6.82
CA GLU A 89 1.27 -31.48 -8.25
C GLU A 89 -0.16 -31.27 -8.77
N SER A 90 -1.19 -31.65 -8.02
CA SER A 90 -2.59 -31.44 -8.41
C SER A 90 -2.98 -29.96 -8.49
N ILE A 91 -2.43 -29.13 -7.61
CA ILE A 91 -2.65 -27.69 -7.63
C ILE A 91 -1.87 -27.05 -8.78
N GLU A 92 -0.62 -27.46 -8.99
CA GLU A 92 0.20 -26.96 -10.10
C GLU A 92 -0.40 -27.35 -11.46
N ASP A 93 -0.91 -28.57 -11.60
CA ASP A 93 -1.65 -29.01 -12.79
C ASP A 93 -2.92 -28.18 -13.01
N TYR A 94 -3.72 -27.91 -11.97
CA TYR A 94 -4.87 -27.01 -12.07
C TYR A 94 -4.48 -25.61 -12.57
N ILE A 95 -3.41 -25.05 -11.99
CA ILE A 95 -2.90 -23.74 -12.36
C ILE A 95 -2.44 -23.73 -13.83
N ASN A 96 -1.67 -24.73 -14.25
CA ASN A 96 -1.10 -24.79 -15.59
C ASN A 96 -2.14 -25.11 -16.68
N SER A 97 -3.11 -25.98 -16.39
CA SER A 97 -4.09 -26.44 -17.37
C SER A 97 -5.31 -25.52 -17.50
N MET A 98 -5.68 -24.79 -16.44
CA MET A 98 -6.92 -24.00 -16.43
C MET A 98 -6.68 -22.51 -16.18
N VAL A 99 -5.86 -22.17 -15.18
CA VAL A 99 -5.68 -20.77 -14.77
C VAL A 99 -4.81 -20.01 -15.77
N LEU A 100 -3.61 -20.49 -16.06
CA LEU A 100 -2.68 -19.81 -16.97
C LEU A 100 -3.27 -19.58 -18.37
N PRO A 101 -3.89 -20.58 -19.04
CA PRO A 101 -4.49 -20.35 -20.36
C PRO A 101 -5.58 -19.27 -20.33
N SER A 102 -6.43 -19.29 -19.30
CA SER A 102 -7.50 -18.30 -19.14
C SER A 102 -6.99 -16.87 -18.97
N LEU A 103 -5.82 -16.70 -18.35
CA LEU A 103 -5.19 -15.39 -18.18
C LEU A 103 -4.49 -14.94 -19.47
N ARG A 104 -3.79 -15.83 -20.18
CA ARG A 104 -3.07 -15.50 -21.42
C ARG A 104 -3.96 -14.96 -22.53
N GLU A 105 -5.23 -15.36 -22.56
CA GLU A 105 -6.22 -14.88 -23.52
C GLU A 105 -6.77 -13.48 -23.22
N LYS A 106 -6.38 -12.88 -22.09
CA LYS A 106 -6.93 -11.61 -21.58
C LYS A 106 -5.84 -10.56 -21.44
N HIS A 107 -6.22 -9.30 -21.60
CA HIS A 107 -5.32 -8.16 -21.41
C HIS A 107 -5.98 -7.08 -20.55
N ASP A 108 -5.14 -6.22 -19.96
CA ASP A 108 -5.54 -5.02 -19.21
C ASP A 108 -6.58 -5.32 -18.11
N GLU A 109 -7.67 -4.55 -18.06
CA GLU A 109 -8.70 -4.69 -17.03
C GLU A 109 -9.39 -6.06 -17.08
N PHE A 110 -9.56 -6.65 -18.28
CA PHE A 110 -10.14 -7.99 -18.41
C PHE A 110 -9.23 -9.07 -17.82
N LEU A 111 -7.91 -8.90 -17.95
CA LEU A 111 -6.93 -9.76 -17.31
C LEU A 111 -7.02 -9.67 -15.78
N LEU A 112 -7.12 -8.47 -15.23
CA LEU A 112 -7.28 -8.25 -13.79
C LEU A 112 -8.59 -8.85 -13.27
N ARG A 113 -9.71 -8.67 -13.97
CA ARG A 113 -11.00 -9.26 -13.58
C ARG A 113 -10.95 -10.79 -13.59
N GLU A 114 -10.30 -11.38 -14.60
CA GLU A 114 -10.10 -12.82 -14.63
C GLU A 114 -9.16 -13.27 -13.50
N LEU A 115 -8.09 -12.53 -13.18
CA LEU A 115 -7.20 -12.85 -12.07
C LEU A 115 -7.93 -12.87 -10.73
N VAL A 116 -8.78 -11.89 -10.43
CA VAL A 116 -9.60 -11.87 -9.20
C VAL A 116 -10.52 -13.08 -9.13
N LYS A 117 -11.18 -13.42 -10.24
CA LYS A 117 -12.03 -14.61 -10.32
C LYS A 117 -11.23 -15.89 -10.09
N ARG A 118 -10.07 -16.03 -10.75
CA ARG A 118 -9.19 -17.19 -10.65
C ARG A 118 -8.63 -17.35 -9.25
N TRP A 119 -8.26 -16.26 -8.59
CA TRP A 119 -7.85 -16.29 -7.18
C TRP A 119 -8.99 -16.71 -6.25
N ALA A 120 -10.21 -16.21 -6.44
CA ALA A 120 -11.36 -16.64 -5.66
C ALA A 120 -11.64 -18.15 -5.81
N ASN A 121 -11.56 -18.67 -7.03
CA ASN A 121 -11.67 -20.10 -7.30
C ASN A 121 -10.53 -20.90 -6.66
N HIS A 122 -9.30 -20.38 -6.74
CA HIS A 122 -8.12 -21.00 -6.13
C HIS A 122 -8.25 -21.13 -4.61
N LYS A 123 -8.75 -20.10 -3.91
CA LYS A 123 -9.04 -20.17 -2.48
C LYS A 123 -10.03 -21.29 -2.14
N VAL A 124 -11.03 -21.52 -2.99
CA VAL A 124 -11.99 -22.63 -2.81
C VAL A 124 -11.32 -23.97 -3.07
N MET A 125 -10.49 -24.08 -4.11
CA MET A 125 -9.69 -25.27 -4.43
C MET A 125 -8.81 -25.68 -3.24
N VAL A 126 -7.95 -24.77 -2.76
CA VAL A 126 -7.04 -24.99 -1.64
C VAL A 126 -7.81 -25.37 -0.36
N ARG A 127 -8.94 -24.71 -0.09
CA ARG A 127 -9.79 -25.03 1.08
C ARG A 127 -10.35 -26.45 1.03
N TRP A 128 -10.83 -26.90 -0.13
CA TRP A 128 -11.38 -28.26 -0.28
C TRP A 128 -10.29 -29.33 -0.27
N LEU A 129 -9.20 -29.15 -1.01
CA LEU A 129 -8.11 -30.11 -0.98
C LEU A 129 -7.51 -30.21 0.43
N SER A 130 -7.28 -29.10 1.13
CA SER A 130 -6.80 -29.14 2.52
C SER A 130 -7.76 -29.88 3.46
N ARG A 131 -9.08 -29.90 3.16
CA ARG A 131 -10.06 -30.72 3.90
C ARG A 131 -9.97 -32.20 3.57
N PHE A 132 -9.77 -32.56 2.30
CA PHE A 132 -9.58 -33.96 1.89
C PHE A 132 -8.29 -34.53 2.49
N PHE A 133 -7.22 -33.73 2.48
CA PHE A 133 -5.90 -34.10 2.96
C PHE A 133 -5.62 -33.68 4.42
N HIS A 134 -6.66 -33.35 5.19
CA HIS A 134 -6.51 -32.78 6.55
C HIS A 134 -5.68 -33.64 7.51
N PHE A 135 -5.63 -34.96 7.30
CA PHE A 135 -4.75 -35.84 8.08
C PHE A 135 -3.27 -35.45 7.96
N LEU A 136 -2.82 -35.04 6.76
CA LEU A 136 -1.43 -34.63 6.52
C LEU A 136 -1.08 -33.38 7.33
N ASP A 137 -1.93 -32.35 7.31
CA ASP A 137 -1.75 -31.13 8.13
C ASP A 137 -1.69 -31.46 9.63
N ARG A 138 -2.52 -32.39 10.10
CA ARG A 138 -2.62 -32.71 11.54
C ARG A 138 -1.47 -33.58 12.05
N LYS A 139 -0.94 -34.48 11.21
CA LYS A 139 0.02 -35.52 11.65
C LYS A 139 1.34 -35.43 10.92
N PHE A 140 1.33 -35.41 9.59
CA PHE A 140 2.53 -35.53 8.78
C PHE A 140 3.37 -34.24 8.74
N CYS A 141 2.75 -33.09 8.45
CA CYS A 141 3.48 -31.82 8.30
C CYS A 141 4.20 -31.40 9.60
N PRO A 142 3.57 -31.46 10.79
CA PRO A 142 4.25 -31.13 12.05
C PRO A 142 5.38 -32.10 12.41
N GLN A 143 5.25 -33.39 12.06
CA GLN A 143 6.30 -34.38 12.33
C GLN A 143 7.57 -34.14 11.51
N ARG A 144 7.45 -33.57 10.31
CA ARG A 144 8.57 -33.32 9.40
C ARG A 144 8.95 -31.85 9.27
N SER A 145 8.32 -30.97 10.04
CA SER A 145 8.47 -29.52 9.94
C SER A 145 8.24 -28.99 8.52
N LEU A 146 7.24 -29.55 7.82
CA LEU A 146 6.86 -29.13 6.47
C LEU A 146 5.80 -28.00 6.53
N PRO A 147 5.74 -27.14 5.49
CA PRO A 147 4.65 -26.19 5.30
C PRO A 147 3.28 -26.86 5.33
N LEU A 148 2.27 -26.14 5.83
CA LEU A 148 0.89 -26.64 5.80
C LEU A 148 0.33 -26.61 4.37
N LEU A 149 -0.68 -27.44 4.11
CA LEU A 149 -1.27 -27.55 2.77
C LEU A 149 -1.81 -26.23 2.23
N ASN A 150 -2.41 -25.40 3.09
CA ASN A 150 -2.88 -24.06 2.70
C ASN A 150 -1.71 -23.17 2.23
N GLU A 151 -0.58 -23.19 2.96
CA GLU A 151 0.62 -22.44 2.61
C GLU A 151 1.20 -22.93 1.28
N VAL A 152 1.30 -24.25 1.08
CA VAL A 152 1.73 -24.84 -0.20
C VAL A 152 0.81 -24.38 -1.33
N GLY A 153 -0.51 -24.46 -1.12
CA GLY A 153 -1.49 -24.09 -2.14
C GLY A 153 -1.42 -22.61 -2.54
N PHE A 154 -1.24 -21.70 -1.59
CA PHE A 154 -1.08 -20.28 -1.88
C PHE A 154 0.26 -19.97 -2.54
N ASN A 155 1.33 -20.63 -2.11
CA ASN A 155 2.65 -20.50 -2.74
C ASN A 155 2.65 -20.99 -4.20
N CYS A 156 1.88 -22.03 -4.55
CA CYS A 156 1.73 -22.43 -5.95
C CYS A 156 1.11 -21.32 -6.81
N PHE A 157 0.10 -20.60 -6.31
CA PHE A 157 -0.49 -19.47 -7.03
C PHE A 157 0.43 -18.24 -7.06
N ARG A 158 1.19 -18.02 -5.98
CA ARG A 158 2.24 -17.01 -5.96
C ARG A 158 3.25 -17.26 -7.08
N ASN A 159 3.72 -18.50 -7.21
CA ASN A 159 4.65 -18.86 -8.28
C ASN A 159 4.06 -18.59 -9.66
N LEU A 160 2.74 -18.68 -9.84
CA LEU A 160 2.11 -18.21 -11.07
C LEU A 160 2.30 -16.71 -11.33
N LEU A 161 2.25 -15.85 -10.31
CA LEU A 161 2.47 -14.40 -10.47
C LEU A 161 3.91 -14.06 -10.90
N TYR A 162 4.92 -14.86 -10.51
CA TYR A 162 6.34 -14.56 -10.78
C TYR A 162 6.98 -15.42 -11.87
N CYS A 163 6.53 -16.67 -12.04
CA CYS A 163 7.15 -17.65 -12.94
C CYS A 163 6.45 -17.72 -14.31
N SER A 164 5.32 -17.02 -14.52
CA SER A 164 4.76 -16.87 -15.85
C SER A 164 5.60 -15.86 -16.64
N TYR A 165 6.63 -16.35 -17.35
CA TYR A 165 7.55 -15.52 -18.16
C TYR A 165 6.86 -14.60 -19.18
N ASP A 166 5.58 -14.87 -19.52
CA ASP A 166 4.83 -14.15 -20.56
C ASP A 166 3.68 -13.26 -20.03
N THR A 167 3.42 -13.18 -18.72
CA THR A 167 2.25 -12.46 -18.20
C THR A 167 2.65 -11.44 -17.14
N ASP A 168 2.82 -10.18 -17.57
CA ASP A 168 3.02 -9.04 -16.67
C ASP A 168 1.67 -8.62 -16.05
N LEU A 169 1.42 -9.11 -14.83
CA LEU A 169 0.19 -8.82 -14.07
C LEU A 169 0.26 -7.50 -13.29
N VAL A 170 1.46 -6.94 -13.10
CA VAL A 170 1.67 -5.74 -12.28
C VAL A 170 1.58 -4.47 -13.13
N SER A 171 2.04 -4.49 -14.38
CA SER A 171 1.95 -3.34 -15.29
C SER A 171 0.51 -2.82 -15.52
N PRO A 172 -0.51 -3.67 -15.72
CA PRO A 172 -1.91 -3.20 -15.79
C PRO A 172 -2.36 -2.46 -14.53
N VAL A 173 -1.90 -2.88 -13.34
CA VAL A 173 -2.19 -2.21 -12.06
C VAL A 173 -1.58 -0.81 -12.04
N PHE A 174 -0.32 -0.66 -12.45
CA PHE A 174 0.31 0.66 -12.54
C PHE A 174 -0.33 1.57 -13.58
N ARG A 175 -0.78 1.02 -14.71
CA ARG A 175 -1.54 1.79 -15.70
C ARG A 175 -2.83 2.35 -15.11
N LEU A 176 -3.60 1.56 -14.35
CA LEU A 176 -4.81 2.04 -13.68
C LEU A 176 -4.50 3.15 -12.67
N ILE A 177 -3.46 2.99 -11.85
CA ILE A 177 -3.04 4.02 -10.88
C ILE A 177 -2.64 5.31 -11.61
N LYS A 178 -1.90 5.20 -12.71
CA LYS A 178 -1.47 6.35 -13.52
C LYS A 178 -2.66 7.04 -14.20
N SER A 179 -3.57 6.29 -14.80
CA SER A 179 -4.82 6.81 -15.36
C SER A 179 -5.61 7.60 -14.33
N GLU A 180 -5.76 7.07 -13.12
CA GLU A 180 -6.45 7.79 -12.04
C GLU A 180 -5.67 9.05 -11.59
N ARG A 181 -4.34 9.03 -11.60
CA ARG A 181 -3.51 10.22 -11.35
C ARG A 181 -3.78 11.34 -12.34
N GLU A 182 -3.95 11.00 -13.62
CA GLU A 182 -4.29 11.95 -14.68
C GLU A 182 -5.78 12.35 -14.69
N GLY A 183 -6.60 11.78 -13.80
CA GLY A 183 -8.00 12.18 -13.58
C GLY A 183 -9.04 11.28 -14.22
N GLU A 184 -8.63 10.15 -14.79
CA GLU A 184 -9.55 9.16 -15.34
C GLU A 184 -10.28 8.40 -14.21
N GLN A 185 -11.52 8.00 -14.48
CA GLN A 185 -12.29 7.14 -13.58
C GLN A 185 -11.84 5.69 -13.75
N ILE A 186 -11.57 5.01 -12.64
CA ILE A 186 -11.17 3.61 -12.61
C ILE A 186 -12.08 2.79 -11.69
N ASP A 187 -12.11 1.47 -11.90
CA ASP A 187 -12.73 0.54 -10.97
C ASP A 187 -11.82 0.34 -9.74
N ARG A 188 -11.97 1.22 -8.74
CA ARG A 188 -11.22 1.15 -7.47
C ARG A 188 -11.45 -0.16 -6.72
N ALA A 189 -12.63 -0.78 -6.86
CA ALA A 189 -12.95 -2.04 -6.19
C ALA A 189 -12.17 -3.20 -6.82
N LEU A 190 -12.04 -3.21 -8.15
CA LEU A 190 -11.17 -4.15 -8.85
C LEU A 190 -9.71 -3.99 -8.38
N LEU A 191 -9.21 -2.77 -8.34
CA LEU A 191 -7.83 -2.50 -7.91
C LEU A 191 -7.59 -2.98 -6.47
N LYS A 192 -8.52 -2.67 -5.56
CA LYS A 192 -8.48 -3.18 -4.19
C LYS A 192 -8.44 -4.71 -4.14
N ASN A 193 -9.34 -5.38 -4.87
CA ASN A 193 -9.39 -6.84 -4.89
C ASN A 193 -8.10 -7.48 -5.39
N ILE A 194 -7.41 -6.85 -6.37
CA ILE A 194 -6.12 -7.31 -6.87
C ILE A 194 -5.03 -7.13 -5.81
N LEU A 195 -4.98 -5.98 -5.17
CA LEU A 195 -3.96 -5.69 -4.16
C LEU A 195 -4.13 -6.55 -2.91
N ASP A 196 -5.37 -6.87 -2.55
CA ASP A 196 -5.70 -7.82 -1.48
C ASP A 196 -5.15 -9.23 -1.80
N ILE A 197 -4.95 -9.62 -3.06
CA ILE A 197 -4.32 -10.90 -3.42
C ILE A 197 -2.89 -10.98 -2.88
N PHE A 198 -2.08 -9.93 -3.06
CA PHE A 198 -0.69 -9.90 -2.58
C PHE A 198 -0.61 -10.00 -1.05
N VAL A 199 -1.59 -9.42 -0.35
CA VAL A 199 -1.70 -9.50 1.11
C VAL A 199 -2.15 -10.90 1.56
N GLU A 200 -3.17 -11.47 0.89
CA GLU A 200 -3.72 -12.78 1.24
C GLU A 200 -2.74 -13.93 0.95
N ILE A 201 -1.94 -13.84 -0.13
CA ILE A 201 -0.88 -14.80 -0.46
C ILE A 201 0.13 -14.90 0.69
N GLY A 202 0.50 -13.77 1.28
CA GLY A 202 1.41 -13.72 2.42
C GLY A 202 0.84 -14.25 3.72
N MET A 203 -0.43 -14.68 3.74
CA MET A 203 -1.13 -15.18 4.94
C MET A 203 -1.01 -14.23 6.13
N GLY A 204 -1.03 -12.91 5.86
CA GLY A 204 -0.89 -11.87 6.88
C GLY A 204 0.54 -11.32 7.08
N GLN A 205 1.55 -11.91 6.43
CA GLN A 205 2.88 -11.31 6.32
C GLN A 205 2.89 -10.26 5.21
N MET A 206 3.41 -9.06 5.51
CA MET A 206 3.44 -7.95 4.55
C MET A 206 4.60 -8.06 3.56
N ASP A 207 5.63 -8.85 3.84
CA ASP A 207 6.83 -8.98 3.01
C ASP A 207 6.50 -9.23 1.53
N TYR A 208 5.46 -10.01 1.25
CA TYR A 208 5.01 -10.28 -0.11
C TYR A 208 4.40 -9.05 -0.78
N TYR A 209 3.51 -8.33 -0.09
CA TYR A 209 2.97 -7.07 -0.60
C TYR A 209 4.06 -6.00 -0.78
N GLU A 210 4.99 -5.91 0.17
CA GLU A 210 6.07 -4.92 0.15
C GLU A 210 7.06 -5.18 -0.99
N ASN A 211 7.64 -6.38 -1.04
CA ASN A 211 8.66 -6.73 -2.03
C ASN A 211 8.08 -6.88 -3.44
N ASP A 212 6.87 -7.44 -3.55
CA ASP A 212 6.36 -7.84 -4.84
C ASP A 212 5.49 -6.75 -5.51
N PHE A 213 5.05 -5.73 -4.77
CA PHE A 213 4.25 -4.62 -5.30
C PHE A 213 4.68 -3.23 -4.79
N GLU A 214 4.73 -3.02 -3.48
CA GLU A 214 4.89 -1.68 -2.89
C GLU A 214 6.19 -1.01 -3.35
N ASP A 215 7.31 -1.74 -3.35
CA ASP A 215 8.61 -1.22 -3.77
C ASP A 215 8.60 -0.72 -5.23
N ALA A 216 7.97 -1.47 -6.13
CA ALA A 216 7.81 -1.08 -7.52
C ALA A 216 6.87 0.13 -7.66
N MET A 217 5.77 0.14 -6.88
CA MET A 217 4.81 1.23 -6.84
C MET A 217 5.44 2.55 -6.37
N LEU A 218 6.27 2.50 -5.32
CA LEU A 218 6.98 3.67 -4.80
C LEU A 218 7.99 4.22 -5.80
N LYS A 219 8.71 3.34 -6.53
CA LYS A 219 9.64 3.74 -7.60
C LYS A 219 8.91 4.41 -8.78
N ASP A 220 7.81 3.81 -9.25
CA ASP A 220 7.00 4.38 -10.32
C ASP A 220 6.40 5.73 -9.91
N THR A 221 5.90 5.83 -8.68
CA THR A 221 5.36 7.07 -8.12
C THR A 221 6.41 8.18 -8.03
N ALA A 222 7.61 7.86 -7.58
CA ALA A 222 8.71 8.82 -7.54
C ALA A 222 9.04 9.31 -8.96
N ALA A 223 9.17 8.40 -9.94
CA ALA A 223 9.43 8.77 -11.33
C ALA A 223 8.30 9.64 -11.93
N TYR A 224 7.04 9.35 -11.59
CA TYR A 224 5.89 10.14 -12.02
C TYR A 224 5.95 11.57 -11.48
N TYR A 225 6.12 11.75 -10.16
CA TYR A 225 6.14 13.07 -9.55
C TYR A 225 7.39 13.86 -9.87
N SER A 226 8.54 13.20 -10.03
CA SER A 226 9.78 13.84 -10.50
C SER A 226 9.57 14.54 -11.85
N ARG A 227 8.89 13.88 -12.81
CA ARG A 227 8.56 14.46 -14.13
C ARG A 227 7.55 15.60 -14.04
N LYS A 228 6.54 15.51 -13.17
CA LYS A 228 5.57 16.60 -12.98
C LYS A 228 6.26 17.81 -12.34
N ALA A 229 7.07 17.57 -11.31
CA ALA A 229 7.82 18.59 -10.59
C ALA A 229 8.78 19.35 -11.50
N SER A 230 9.50 18.65 -12.40
CA SER A 230 10.44 19.28 -13.33
C SER A 230 9.79 20.26 -14.30
N ASN A 231 8.52 20.03 -14.65
CA ASN A 231 7.77 20.94 -15.53
C ASN A 231 7.18 22.10 -14.72
N TRP A 232 6.50 21.78 -13.60
CA TRP A 232 5.84 22.78 -12.76
C TRP A 232 6.81 23.79 -12.16
N ILE A 233 8.03 23.39 -11.79
CA ILE A 233 9.00 24.32 -11.20
C ILE A 233 9.44 25.40 -12.17
N LEU A 234 9.36 25.15 -13.48
CA LEU A 234 9.68 26.13 -14.52
C LEU A 234 8.46 27.01 -14.82
N GLU A 235 7.31 26.37 -15.06
CA GLU A 235 6.10 27.01 -15.58
C GLU A 235 5.28 27.75 -14.53
N ASP A 236 5.17 27.23 -13.30
CA ASP A 236 4.22 27.72 -12.30
C ASP A 236 4.83 28.80 -11.38
N SER A 237 3.96 29.66 -10.83
CA SER A 237 4.33 30.49 -9.68
C SER A 237 4.53 29.64 -8.41
N CYS A 238 5.28 30.14 -7.43
CA CYS A 238 5.47 29.42 -6.17
C CYS A 238 4.12 29.07 -5.47
N PRO A 239 3.13 29.98 -5.35
CA PRO A 239 1.80 29.64 -4.82
C PRO A 239 1.08 28.52 -5.59
N ASP A 240 1.07 28.59 -6.93
CA ASP A 240 0.37 27.61 -7.77
C ASP A 240 1.04 26.23 -7.67
N TYR A 241 2.37 26.19 -7.63
CA TYR A 241 3.13 24.98 -7.40
C TYR A 241 2.77 24.35 -6.05
N MET A 242 2.75 25.15 -4.98
CA MET A 242 2.41 24.66 -3.64
C MET A 242 0.98 24.14 -3.56
N LEU A 243 0.03 24.78 -4.24
CA LEU A 243 -1.35 24.29 -4.37
C LEU A 243 -1.41 22.92 -5.06
N LYS A 244 -0.70 22.76 -6.19
CA LYS A 244 -0.62 21.47 -6.90
C LYS A 244 0.04 20.39 -6.03
N ALA A 245 1.13 20.71 -5.34
CA ALA A 245 1.84 19.77 -4.47
C ALA A 245 0.96 19.30 -3.30
N GLU A 246 0.24 20.22 -2.67
CA GLU A 246 -0.75 19.94 -1.63
C GLU A 246 -1.86 19.01 -2.11
N GLU A 247 -2.45 19.30 -3.26
CA GLU A 247 -3.51 18.47 -3.84
C GLU A 247 -2.98 17.08 -4.22
N CYS A 248 -1.74 16.97 -4.72
CA CYS A 248 -1.11 15.68 -4.99
C CYS A 248 -0.97 14.84 -3.72
N LEU A 249 -0.46 15.41 -2.63
CA LEU A 249 -0.34 14.70 -1.35
C LEU A 249 -1.70 14.26 -0.81
N LYS A 250 -2.73 15.11 -0.94
CA LYS A 250 -4.09 14.77 -0.54
C LYS A 250 -4.65 13.61 -1.36
N ARG A 251 -4.53 13.66 -2.69
CA ARG A 251 -5.02 12.61 -3.59
C ARG A 251 -4.30 11.28 -3.36
N GLU A 252 -2.99 11.28 -3.12
CA GLU A 252 -2.26 10.04 -2.81
C GLU A 252 -2.68 9.45 -1.46
N LYS A 253 -2.94 10.28 -0.45
CA LYS A 253 -3.52 9.81 0.82
C LYS A 253 -4.90 9.17 0.61
N GLU A 254 -5.76 9.81 -0.18
CA GLU A 254 -7.06 9.24 -0.53
C GLU A 254 -6.91 7.91 -1.27
N ARG A 255 -5.99 7.79 -2.24
CA ARG A 255 -5.72 6.52 -2.93
C ARG A 255 -5.37 5.39 -1.98
N VAL A 256 -4.52 5.67 -1.00
CA VAL A 256 -4.17 4.67 0.01
C VAL A 256 -5.41 4.19 0.75
N SER A 257 -6.26 5.11 1.21
CA SER A 257 -7.48 4.75 1.93
C SER A 257 -8.50 3.95 1.11
N HIS A 258 -8.49 4.07 -0.23
CA HIS A 258 -9.45 3.39 -1.10
C HIS A 258 -9.01 1.97 -1.48
N TYR A 259 -7.73 1.75 -1.78
CA TYR A 259 -7.30 0.47 -2.35
C TYR A 259 -5.89 -0.01 -1.99
N LEU A 260 -4.99 0.81 -1.43
CA LEU A 260 -3.67 0.33 -0.98
C LEU A 260 -3.72 -0.13 0.48
N HIS A 261 -2.69 -0.87 0.92
CA HIS A 261 -2.57 -1.18 2.33
C HIS A 261 -2.17 0.06 3.14
N SER A 262 -2.70 0.19 4.36
CA SER A 262 -2.48 1.36 5.22
C SER A 262 -1.01 1.61 5.57
N SER A 263 -0.18 0.55 5.59
CA SER A 263 1.27 0.65 5.82
C SER A 263 1.99 1.44 4.71
N SER A 264 1.38 1.57 3.52
CA SER A 264 1.95 2.30 2.40
C SER A 264 1.81 3.82 2.55
N GLU A 265 0.86 4.34 3.34
CA GLU A 265 0.62 5.80 3.48
C GLU A 265 1.90 6.58 3.83
N PRO A 266 2.63 6.27 4.92
CA PRO A 266 3.82 7.04 5.28
C PRO A 266 4.90 7.00 4.20
N LYS A 267 5.19 5.81 3.65
CA LYS A 267 6.24 5.61 2.64
C LYS A 267 5.91 6.35 1.34
N LEU A 268 4.64 6.28 0.91
CA LEU A 268 4.15 6.94 -0.30
C LEU A 268 4.18 8.45 -0.17
N LEU A 269 3.64 8.99 0.92
CA LEU A 269 3.62 10.44 1.15
C LEU A 269 5.03 11.02 1.28
N GLU A 270 5.95 10.30 1.93
CA GLU A 270 7.36 10.70 2.00
C GLU A 270 7.99 10.77 0.60
N LYS A 271 7.77 9.76 -0.26
CA LYS A 271 8.28 9.79 -1.65
C LYS A 271 7.73 10.96 -2.45
N VAL A 272 6.42 11.18 -2.40
CA VAL A 272 5.74 12.28 -3.11
C VAL A 272 6.25 13.63 -2.63
N GLN A 273 6.41 13.78 -1.30
CA GLN A 273 6.94 14.98 -0.69
C GLN A 273 8.41 15.23 -1.06
N ASN A 274 9.23 14.18 -1.11
CA ASN A 274 10.63 14.31 -1.52
C ASN A 274 10.73 14.86 -2.95
N GLU A 275 10.03 14.23 -3.90
CA GLU A 275 10.10 14.61 -5.32
C GLU A 275 9.53 16.00 -5.60
N LEU A 276 8.44 16.39 -4.91
CA LEU A 276 7.79 17.68 -5.13
C LEU A 276 8.41 18.82 -4.33
N LEU A 277 8.90 18.59 -3.11
CA LEU A 277 9.26 19.68 -2.19
C LEU A 277 10.72 19.63 -1.76
N SER A 278 11.27 18.47 -1.42
CA SER A 278 12.67 18.39 -0.97
C SER A 278 13.65 18.66 -2.10
N VAL A 279 13.44 18.06 -3.28
CA VAL A 279 14.32 18.22 -4.44
C VAL A 279 14.34 19.67 -4.94
N TYR A 280 13.18 20.33 -5.00
CA TYR A 280 13.02 21.68 -5.55
C TYR A 280 12.92 22.79 -4.49
N GLY A 281 13.12 22.47 -3.21
CA GLY A 281 12.82 23.36 -2.09
C GLY A 281 13.48 24.73 -2.21
N ASN A 282 14.79 24.78 -2.40
CA ASN A 282 15.51 26.06 -2.52
C ASN A 282 15.07 26.84 -3.76
N GLN A 283 14.97 26.17 -4.92
CA GLN A 283 14.55 26.80 -6.17
C GLN A 283 13.13 27.38 -6.07
N LEU A 284 12.22 26.68 -5.38
CA LEU A 284 10.85 27.12 -5.16
C LEU A 284 10.78 28.32 -4.21
N LEU A 285 11.54 28.29 -3.13
CA LEU A 285 11.57 29.35 -2.12
C LEU A 285 12.26 30.62 -2.61
N GLU A 286 13.28 30.49 -3.45
CA GLU A 286 14.06 31.61 -4.01
C GLU A 286 13.54 32.09 -5.36
N LYS A 287 12.43 31.51 -5.87
CA LYS A 287 11.89 31.84 -7.18
C LYS A 287 11.65 33.35 -7.33
N GLU A 288 12.14 33.92 -8.42
CA GLU A 288 12.02 35.35 -8.68
C GLU A 288 10.54 35.77 -8.75
N HIS A 289 10.21 36.90 -8.13
CA HIS A 289 8.88 37.50 -8.05
C HIS A 289 7.74 36.68 -7.41
N SER A 290 7.93 35.41 -7.08
CA SER A 290 6.86 34.57 -6.50
C SER A 290 7.28 33.76 -5.28
N GLY A 291 8.58 33.57 -5.03
CA GLY A 291 9.12 32.83 -3.90
C GLY A 291 8.84 33.49 -2.55
N CYS A 292 9.39 32.91 -1.47
CA CYS A 292 9.08 33.29 -0.09
C CYS A 292 9.32 34.79 0.19
N HIS A 293 10.35 35.40 -0.41
CA HIS A 293 10.58 36.85 -0.30
C HIS A 293 9.44 37.68 -0.91
N ALA A 294 8.91 37.29 -2.06
CA ALA A 294 7.80 37.98 -2.70
C ALA A 294 6.52 37.82 -1.88
N LEU A 295 6.26 36.62 -1.34
CA LEU A 295 5.08 36.37 -0.50
C LEU A 295 5.08 37.21 0.78
N LEU A 296 6.26 37.40 1.40
CA LEU A 296 6.40 38.27 2.57
C LEU A 296 6.19 39.75 2.20
N ARG A 297 6.81 40.21 1.11
CA ARG A 297 6.68 41.60 0.63
C ARG A 297 5.24 41.96 0.26
N ASP A 298 4.52 41.03 -0.38
CA ASP A 298 3.18 41.27 -0.93
C ASP A 298 2.07 40.82 0.04
N ASP A 299 2.41 40.57 1.31
CA ASP A 299 1.52 40.18 2.40
C ASP A 299 0.60 38.98 2.10
N LYS A 300 1.15 37.95 1.43
CA LYS A 300 0.43 36.72 1.03
C LYS A 300 0.32 35.70 2.17
N VAL A 301 -0.38 36.06 3.23
CA VAL A 301 -0.57 35.27 4.49
C VAL A 301 -1.00 33.82 4.24
N ASN A 302 -1.99 33.59 3.38
CA ASN A 302 -2.50 32.24 3.09
C ASN A 302 -1.45 31.35 2.42
N ASP A 303 -0.64 31.92 1.52
CA ASP A 303 0.38 31.18 0.79
C ASP A 303 1.60 30.89 1.68
N LEU A 304 1.95 31.82 2.58
CA LEU A 304 2.96 31.60 3.63
C LEU A 304 2.54 30.51 4.62
N SER A 305 1.27 30.48 5.00
CA SER A 305 0.71 29.42 5.87
C SER A 305 0.79 28.06 5.19
N ARG A 306 0.50 28.00 3.87
CA ARG A 306 0.64 26.78 3.07
C ARG A 306 2.10 26.34 2.99
N MET A 307 3.00 27.28 2.71
CA MET A 307 4.44 27.03 2.68
C MET A 307 4.91 26.41 4.00
N PHE A 308 4.53 26.99 5.14
CA PHE A 308 4.85 26.44 6.45
C PHE A 308 4.31 25.01 6.64
N ARG A 309 3.05 24.75 6.31
CA ARG A 309 2.43 23.42 6.47
C ARG A 309 3.07 22.35 5.58
N LEU A 310 3.56 22.72 4.40
CA LEU A 310 4.25 21.80 3.49
C LEU A 310 5.69 21.51 3.94
N PHE A 311 6.45 22.54 4.29
CA PHE A 311 7.87 22.41 4.67
C PHE A 311 8.09 21.94 6.11
N SER A 312 7.15 22.15 7.02
CA SER A 312 7.20 21.63 8.42
C SER A 312 7.21 20.11 8.51
N LYS A 313 6.67 19.44 7.49
CA LYS A 313 6.66 17.97 7.39
C LYS A 313 7.98 17.39 6.85
N ILE A 314 8.90 18.24 6.36
CA ILE A 314 10.19 17.83 5.80
C ILE A 314 11.27 17.99 6.88
N PRO A 315 12.14 16.99 7.10
CA PRO A 315 13.30 17.15 7.97
C PRO A 315 14.15 18.36 7.57
N ARG A 316 14.30 19.32 8.48
CA ARG A 316 15.00 20.61 8.25
C ARG A 316 14.40 21.49 7.13
N GLY A 317 13.18 21.20 6.66
CA GLY A 317 12.54 21.96 5.58
C GLY A 317 12.22 23.42 5.93
N LEU A 318 12.07 23.74 7.22
CA LEU A 318 11.81 25.10 7.68
C LEU A 318 13.07 25.97 7.83
N GLU A 319 14.28 25.39 7.79
CA GLU A 319 15.52 26.16 7.94
C GLU A 319 15.69 27.21 6.83
N PRO A 320 15.51 26.88 5.53
CA PRO A 320 15.59 27.87 4.45
C PRO A 320 14.49 28.94 4.56
N VAL A 321 13.26 28.54 4.90
CA VAL A 321 12.12 29.46 5.09
C VAL A 321 12.41 30.45 6.22
N SER A 322 12.93 29.95 7.35
CA SER A 322 13.31 30.78 8.49
C SER A 322 14.47 31.73 8.16
N SER A 323 15.42 31.30 7.31
CA SER A 323 16.53 32.13 6.85
C SER A 323 16.04 33.31 5.99
N ILE A 324 15.16 33.02 5.01
CA ILE A 324 14.55 34.03 4.14
C ILE A 324 13.72 35.01 4.96
N PHE A 325 12.92 34.50 5.90
CA PHE A 325 12.15 35.34 6.83
C PHE A 325 13.06 36.27 7.64
N LYS A 326 14.14 35.74 8.22
CA LYS A 326 15.14 36.53 8.96
C LYS A 326 15.75 37.64 8.11
N GLN A 327 16.15 37.32 6.88
CA GLN A 327 16.74 38.29 5.96
C GLN A 327 15.75 39.40 5.60
N HIS A 328 14.50 39.05 5.34
CA HIS A 328 13.45 40.01 5.00
C HIS A 328 13.16 41.00 6.13
N VAL A 329 12.89 40.48 7.34
CA VAL A 329 12.61 41.31 8.54
C VAL A 329 13.81 42.21 8.87
N THR A 330 15.04 41.68 8.77
CA THR A 330 16.27 42.47 9.00
C THR A 330 16.42 43.60 7.98
N GLY A 331 16.10 43.31 6.71
CA GLY A 331 16.13 44.29 5.63
C GLY A 331 15.16 45.45 5.85
N GLU A 332 13.91 45.13 6.17
CA GLU A 332 12.88 46.14 6.48
C GLU A 332 13.23 46.95 7.73
N GLY A 333 13.66 46.29 8.81
CA GLY A 333 14.08 46.95 10.05
C GLY A 333 15.26 47.90 9.82
N THR A 334 16.27 47.48 9.05
CA THR A 334 17.43 48.32 8.73
C THR A 334 17.05 49.52 7.86
N ALA A 335 16.12 49.35 6.92
CA ALA A 335 15.63 50.45 6.09
C ALA A 335 14.88 51.50 6.92
N LEU A 336 14.05 51.07 7.88
CA LEU A 336 13.37 51.97 8.82
C LEU A 336 14.35 52.74 9.71
N VAL A 337 15.38 52.07 10.25
CA VAL A 337 16.40 52.73 11.08
C VAL A 337 17.21 53.75 10.29
N LYS A 338 17.54 53.48 9.02
CA LYS A 338 18.24 54.46 8.16
C LYS A 338 17.39 55.69 7.83
N GLN A 339 16.06 55.56 7.86
CA GLN A 339 15.12 56.66 7.66
C GLN A 339 14.79 57.39 8.98
N ALA A 340 15.37 56.97 10.12
CA ALA A 340 15.02 57.43 11.44
C ALA A 340 15.87 58.63 11.88
N GLU A 341 15.31 59.84 11.80
CA GLU A 341 15.81 61.01 12.53
C GLU A 341 14.85 61.46 13.67
N ASP A 342 13.58 61.04 13.67
CA ASP A 342 12.54 61.53 14.59
C ASP A 342 11.70 60.44 15.29
N ALA A 343 10.94 60.85 16.33
CA ALA A 343 10.05 60.00 17.15
C ALA A 343 8.98 59.21 16.37
N ALA A 344 8.63 59.65 15.15
CA ALA A 344 7.74 58.92 14.24
C ALA A 344 8.33 57.57 13.79
N SER A 345 9.65 57.40 13.85
CA SER A 345 10.32 56.14 13.52
C SER A 345 10.10 55.06 14.58
N ASN A 346 10.05 55.42 15.86
CA ASN A 346 9.82 54.46 16.95
C ASN A 346 8.46 53.76 16.81
N LYS A 347 7.41 54.51 16.42
CA LYS A 347 6.08 53.95 16.19
C LYS A 347 6.07 52.95 15.04
N LYS A 348 6.78 53.25 13.94
CA LYS A 348 6.89 52.36 12.78
C LYS A 348 7.61 51.05 13.10
N VAL A 349 8.58 51.05 14.03
CA VAL A 349 9.25 49.79 14.42
C VAL A 349 8.37 48.92 15.32
N ILE A 350 7.55 49.52 16.19
CA ILE A 350 6.54 48.77 16.96
C ILE A 350 5.51 48.15 16.01
N GLU A 351 5.01 48.91 15.04
CA GLU A 351 4.10 48.39 14.01
C GLU A 351 4.73 47.24 13.20
N LEU A 352 6.03 47.33 12.87
CA LEU A 352 6.77 46.27 12.20
C LEU A 352 6.90 45.01 13.08
N HIS A 353 7.19 45.19 14.36
CA HIS A 353 7.27 44.10 15.33
C HIS A 353 5.93 43.37 15.45
N ASP A 354 4.84 44.11 15.64
CA ASP A 354 3.51 43.54 15.80
C ASP A 354 3.05 42.83 14.51
N LYS A 355 3.37 43.39 13.33
CA LYS A 355 3.14 42.74 12.03
C LYS A 355 3.82 41.36 11.97
N TYR A 356 5.10 41.26 12.33
CA TYR A 356 5.82 40.00 12.24
C TYR A 356 5.50 39.02 13.36
N LEU A 357 5.09 39.48 14.55
CA LEU A 357 4.51 38.60 15.56
C LEU A 357 3.18 38.00 15.10
N ALA A 358 2.34 38.78 14.42
CA ALA A 358 1.12 38.25 13.81
C ALA A 358 1.44 37.18 12.76
N TYR A 359 2.47 37.35 11.93
CA TYR A 359 2.94 36.28 11.02
C TYR A 359 3.36 35.00 11.76
N VAL A 360 4.10 35.14 12.88
CA VAL A 360 4.53 33.99 13.67
C VAL A 360 3.35 33.23 14.26
N SER A 361 2.35 33.96 14.77
CA SER A 361 1.11 33.38 15.28
C SER A 361 0.29 32.72 14.16
N ASP A 362 -0.05 33.50 13.14
CA ASP A 362 -1.14 33.18 12.21
C ASP A 362 -0.68 32.30 11.05
N CYS A 363 0.55 32.51 10.56
CA CYS A 363 1.11 31.72 9.45
C CYS A 363 1.98 30.56 9.93
N PHE A 364 2.80 30.79 10.96
CA PHE A 364 3.84 29.85 11.39
C PHE A 364 3.48 29.09 12.68
N GLN A 365 2.22 29.17 13.14
CA GLN A 365 1.69 28.39 14.26
C GLN A 365 2.54 28.46 15.53
N ASN A 366 3.10 29.64 15.83
CA ASN A 366 4.02 29.88 16.94
C ASN A 366 5.27 28.99 16.94
N HIS A 367 5.74 28.57 15.76
CA HIS A 367 6.90 27.70 15.65
C HIS A 367 8.18 28.37 16.15
N THR A 368 8.92 27.65 16.99
CA THR A 368 10.05 28.20 17.79
C THR A 368 11.15 28.83 16.93
N LEU A 369 11.40 28.32 15.72
CA LEU A 369 12.39 28.91 14.79
C LEU A 369 12.03 30.37 14.44
N PHE A 370 10.78 30.64 14.09
CA PHE A 370 10.34 31.97 13.68
C PHE A 370 10.21 32.92 14.87
N HIS A 371 9.76 32.42 16.02
CA HIS A 371 9.79 33.18 17.27
C HIS A 371 11.20 33.64 17.63
N LYS A 372 12.19 32.74 17.58
CA LYS A 372 13.61 33.08 17.84
C LYS A 372 14.12 34.13 16.87
N VAL A 373 13.74 34.05 15.59
CA VAL A 373 14.13 35.05 14.59
C VAL A 373 13.59 36.43 14.97
N CYS A 374 12.30 36.56 15.30
CA CYS A 374 11.73 37.84 15.73
C CYS A 374 12.45 38.39 16.97
N VAL A 375 12.58 37.58 18.03
CA VAL A 375 13.23 38.00 19.27
C VAL A 375 14.67 38.46 19.02
N CYS A 376 15.47 37.69 18.28
CA CYS A 376 16.86 38.06 17.98
C CYS A 376 16.96 39.35 17.17
N ILE A 377 16.10 39.55 16.16
CA ILE A 377 16.16 40.74 15.33
C ILE A 377 15.80 42.00 16.14
N PHE A 378 14.70 41.99 16.89
CA PHE A 378 14.26 43.18 17.62
C PHE A 378 15.12 43.50 18.84
N ILE A 379 15.90 42.55 19.37
CA ILE A 379 16.97 42.82 20.35
C ILE A 379 18.20 43.43 19.68
N CYS A 380 18.57 42.98 18.48
CA CYS A 380 19.79 43.42 17.79
C CYS A 380 19.63 44.69 16.96
N ILE A 381 18.42 45.08 16.55
CA ILE A 381 18.16 46.39 15.96
C ILE A 381 18.44 47.42 17.07
N PRO A 382 19.42 48.32 16.89
CA PRO A 382 19.81 49.27 17.92
C PRO A 382 18.78 50.40 17.98
N ILE A 383 17.57 50.10 18.44
CA ILE A 383 16.74 51.13 19.02
C ILE A 383 17.33 51.38 20.40
N ARG A 384 17.75 52.61 20.64
CA ARG A 384 18.11 53.17 21.96
C ARG A 384 17.00 53.03 23.03
N LEU A 385 15.97 52.18 22.84
CA LEU A 385 14.79 52.02 23.70
C LEU A 385 14.49 50.57 24.13
N CYS A 386 15.41 49.61 23.99
CA CYS A 386 15.22 48.28 24.60
C CYS A 386 15.06 48.30 26.15
N LEU A 387 15.09 49.47 26.80
CA LEU A 387 14.80 49.63 28.23
C LEU A 387 13.36 50.03 28.57
N GLU A 388 12.49 50.39 27.61
CA GLU A 388 11.07 50.73 27.92
C GLU A 388 10.06 49.64 27.53
N ILE A 389 10.35 48.78 26.55
CA ILE A 389 9.38 47.75 26.08
C ILE A 389 9.38 46.50 26.99
N TYR A 390 10.41 46.28 27.80
CA TYR A 390 10.47 45.13 28.73
C TYR A 390 9.91 45.43 30.14
N PHE A 391 9.36 46.62 30.39
CA PHE A 391 8.89 47.05 31.72
C PHE A 391 7.48 47.67 31.77
N ILE A 392 6.63 47.38 30.78
CA ILE A 392 5.17 47.61 30.82
C ILE A 392 4.50 46.33 30.36
#